data_AF-A0A498H3X7-F1
#
_entry.id   AF-A0A498H3X7-F1
#
_cell.length_a   1.000
_cell.length_b   1.000
_cell.length_c   1.000
_cell.angle_alpha   90.00
_cell.angle_beta   90.00
_cell.angle_gamma   90.00
#
_symmetry.space_group_name_H-M   'P 1'
#
loop_
_entity.id
_entity.type
_entity.pdbx_description
1 polymer ?
#
loop_
_entity_poly.entity_id
_entity_poly.type
_entity_poly.pdbx_seq_one_letter_code
_entity_poly.pdbx_strand_id
1 'polypeptide(L)'
;MKAEQSDPKTHRPVVEIGTRESALCTICNVGTALERLHEVRKHVRGDHKRRLDDVAVVLRVVALEAQAMYAISDEEARAALRRERPGGG
;
A
#
# COMPACT_ATOMS: atom_id res chain seq x y z
N MET A 1 -33.03 12.83 -5.40
CA MET A 1 -31.71 12.31 -5.00
C MET A 1 -31.57 10.92 -5.58
N LYS A 2 -30.73 10.72 -6.60
CA LYS A 2 -30.53 9.41 -7.22
C LYS A 2 -29.43 8.68 -6.47
N ALA A 3 -29.74 7.47 -6.01
CA ALA A 3 -28.77 6.54 -5.46
C ALA A 3 -27.83 6.09 -6.58
N GLU A 4 -26.54 6.37 -6.44
CA GLU A 4 -25.50 5.77 -7.26
C GLU A 4 -25.39 4.28 -6.87
N GLN A 5 -25.72 3.43 -7.83
CA GLN A 5 -25.47 1.99 -7.78
C GLN A 5 -23.97 1.76 -7.74
N SER A 6 -23.49 1.25 -6.61
CA SER A 6 -22.13 0.74 -6.47
C SER A 6 -22.00 -0.62 -7.17
N ASP A 7 -21.10 -0.69 -8.16
CA ASP A 7 -20.67 -1.92 -8.82
C ASP A 7 -20.15 -2.96 -7.78
N PRO A 8 -20.65 -4.21 -7.77
CA PRO A 8 -20.39 -5.19 -6.70
C PRO A 8 -18.95 -5.75 -6.63
N LYS A 9 -17.96 -5.17 -7.32
CA LYS A 9 -16.60 -5.73 -7.40
C LYS A 9 -15.50 -4.96 -6.67
N THR A 10 -15.79 -3.88 -5.95
CA THR A 10 -14.77 -3.17 -5.16
C THR A 10 -15.35 -2.56 -3.90
N HIS A 11 -15.96 -3.38 -3.04
CA HIS A 11 -16.24 -2.96 -1.67
C HIS A 11 -14.93 -2.95 -0.85
N ARG A 12 -13.99 -2.07 -1.19
CA ARG A 12 -12.98 -1.67 -0.19
C ARG A 12 -13.73 -0.88 0.87
N PRO A 13 -13.59 -1.19 2.16
CA PRO A 13 -14.19 -0.37 3.20
C PRO A 13 -13.73 1.08 2.99
N VAL A 14 -14.68 2.01 3.05
CA VAL A 14 -14.35 3.43 3.09
C VAL A 14 -13.63 3.65 4.42
N VAL A 15 -12.30 3.76 4.36
CA VAL A 15 -11.49 3.97 5.57
C VAL A 15 -11.38 5.48 5.80
N GLU A 16 -11.80 5.92 6.98
CA GLU A 16 -11.72 7.33 7.37
C GLU A 16 -10.25 7.78 7.46
N ILE A 17 -9.93 8.91 6.83
CA ILE A 17 -8.59 9.51 6.84
C ILE A 17 -8.26 9.94 8.27
N GLY A 18 -6.99 9.79 8.67
CA GLY A 18 -6.56 10.21 10.01
C GLY A 18 -6.73 9.11 11.06
N THR A 19 -7.15 7.91 10.65
CA THR A 19 -7.30 6.76 11.53
C THR A 19 -6.12 5.80 11.43
N ARG A 20 -5.90 5.02 12.49
CA ARG A 20 -4.93 3.93 12.48
C ARG A 20 -5.23 2.87 11.41
N GLU A 21 -6.50 2.64 11.12
CA GLU A 21 -6.93 1.74 10.04
C GLU A 21 -6.50 2.28 8.66
N SER A 22 -6.65 3.59 8.43
CA SER A 22 -6.19 4.22 7.17
C SER A 22 -4.67 4.14 7.00
N ALA A 23 -3.93 4.21 8.12
CA ALA A 23 -2.49 4.03 8.14
C ALA A 23 -2.09 2.60 7.79
N LEU A 24 -2.75 1.58 8.38
CA LEU A 24 -2.52 0.17 8.02
C LEU A 24 -2.87 -0.10 6.55
N CYS A 25 -3.98 0.44 6.05
CA CYS A 25 -4.35 0.34 4.63
C CYS A 25 -3.29 0.97 3.73
N THR A 26 -2.77 2.15 4.10
CA THR A 26 -1.67 2.82 3.39
C THR A 26 -0.42 1.96 3.34
N ILE A 27 0.00 1.41 4.48
CA ILE A 27 1.17 0.51 4.57
C ILE A 27 0.98 -0.73 3.70
N CYS A 28 -0.21 -1.34 3.71
CA CYS A 28 -0.53 -2.51 2.88
C CYS A 28 -0.49 -2.18 1.37
N ASN A 29 -1.06 -1.04 0.98
CA ASN A 29 -1.04 -0.58 -0.40
C ASN A 29 0.39 -0.27 -0.86
N VAL A 30 1.20 0.38 -0.01
CA VAL A 30 2.62 0.64 -0.28
C VAL A 30 3.41 -0.65 -0.45
N GLY A 31 3.26 -1.62 0.46
CA GLY A 31 3.97 -2.90 0.35
C GLY A 31 3.61 -3.63 -0.94
N THR A 32 2.33 -3.67 -1.30
CA THR A 32 1.88 -4.23 -2.59
C THR A 32 2.45 -3.47 -3.78
N ALA A 33 2.45 -2.13 -3.73
CA ALA A 33 3.00 -1.30 -4.80
C ALA A 33 4.50 -1.54 -4.97
N LEU A 34 5.26 -1.67 -3.89
CA LEU A 34 6.69 -1.98 -3.92
C LEU A 34 6.98 -3.34 -4.53
N GLU A 35 6.16 -4.36 -4.23
CA GLU A 35 6.27 -5.68 -4.88
C GLU A 35 6.03 -5.58 -6.38
N ARG A 36 4.96 -4.89 -6.81
CA ARG A 36 4.67 -4.68 -8.24
C ARG A 36 5.76 -3.88 -8.94
N LEU A 37 6.25 -2.83 -8.28
CA LEU A 37 7.33 -1.98 -8.79
C LEU A 37 8.63 -2.78 -8.94
N HIS A 38 8.92 -3.69 -8.00
CA HIS A 38 10.06 -4.59 -8.09
C HIS A 38 9.96 -5.51 -9.32
N GLU A 39 8.79 -6.06 -9.62
CA GLU A 39 8.57 -6.86 -10.84
C GLU A 39 8.75 -6.05 -12.13
N VAL A 40 8.20 -4.83 -12.20
CA VAL A 40 8.40 -3.94 -13.36
C VAL A 40 9.87 -3.57 -13.51
N ARG A 41 10.55 -3.29 -12.39
CA ARG A 41 11.96 -2.88 -12.36
C ARG A 41 12.90 -3.89 -12.99
N LYS A 42 12.59 -5.19 -12.94
CA LYS A 42 13.40 -6.26 -13.58
C LYS A 42 13.50 -6.08 -15.10
N HIS A 43 12.55 -5.38 -15.72
CA HIS A 43 12.39 -5.29 -17.17
C HIS A 43 12.83 -3.93 -17.75
N VAL A 44 13.24 -2.96 -16.91
CA VAL A 44 13.64 -1.62 -17.36
C VAL A 44 15.12 -1.33 -17.08
N ARG A 45 15.73 -0.44 -17.87
CA ARG A 45 17.14 -0.03 -17.75
C ARG A 45 17.31 1.49 -17.87
N GLY A 46 18.52 1.97 -17.61
CA GLY A 46 18.89 3.39 -17.71
C GLY A 46 18.04 4.27 -16.80
N ASP A 47 17.67 5.44 -17.28
CA ASP A 47 16.94 6.45 -16.51
C ASP A 47 15.60 5.96 -15.99
N HIS A 48 14.88 5.10 -16.73
CA HIS A 48 13.61 4.53 -16.26
C HIS A 48 13.79 3.73 -14.99
N LYS A 49 14.86 2.90 -14.91
CA LYS A 49 15.16 2.12 -13.70
C LYS A 49 15.44 3.03 -12.51
N ARG A 50 16.24 4.10 -12.72
CA ARG A 50 16.54 5.08 -11.67
C ARG A 50 15.27 5.78 -11.17
N ARG A 51 14.37 6.17 -12.06
CA ARG A 51 13.09 6.79 -11.68
C ARG A 51 12.19 5.83 -10.89
N LEU A 52 12.17 4.54 -11.21
CA LEU A 52 11.46 3.55 -10.39
C LEU A 52 12.09 3.40 -9.00
N ASP A 53 13.43 3.48 -8.90
CA ASP A 53 14.13 3.47 -7.61
C ASP A 53 13.75 4.71 -6.77
N ASP A 54 13.67 5.89 -7.38
CA ASP A 54 13.22 7.12 -6.70
C ASP A 54 11.78 6.99 -6.19
N VAL A 55 10.87 6.44 -7.00
CA VAL A 55 9.48 6.16 -6.57
C VAL A 55 9.44 5.16 -5.41
N ALA A 56 10.29 4.11 -5.45
CA ALA A 56 10.36 3.13 -4.36
C ALA A 56 10.82 3.78 -3.04
N VAL A 57 11.71 4.78 -3.10
CA VAL A 57 12.13 5.55 -1.92
C VAL A 57 10.95 6.35 -1.37
N VAL A 58 10.24 7.11 -2.21
CA VAL A 58 9.08 7.90 -1.78
C VAL A 58 8.01 7.01 -1.13
N LEU A 59 7.69 5.87 -1.74
CA LEU A 59 6.73 4.92 -1.16
C LEU A 59 7.17 4.42 0.22
N ARG A 60 8.46 4.12 0.42
CA ARG A 60 8.97 3.72 1.74
C ARG A 60 8.84 4.83 2.78
N VAL A 61 9.12 6.08 2.41
CA VAL A 61 8.94 7.23 3.31
C VAL A 61 7.48 7.33 3.76
N VAL A 62 6.53 7.23 2.82
CA VAL A 62 5.09 7.26 3.15
C VAL A 62 4.71 6.17 4.15
N ALA A 63 5.19 4.93 3.97
CA ALA A 63 4.92 3.85 4.91
C ALA A 63 5.56 4.11 6.29
N LEU A 64 6.80 4.58 6.33
CA LEU A 64 7.49 4.89 7.58
C LEU A 64 6.84 6.05 8.35
N GLU A 65 6.38 7.08 7.65
CA GLU A 65 5.61 8.17 8.25
C GLU A 65 4.29 7.68 8.83
N ALA A 66 3.55 6.83 8.11
CA ALA A 66 2.34 6.20 8.62
C ALA A 66 2.63 5.32 9.85
N GLN A 67 3.74 4.56 9.84
CA GLN A 67 4.15 3.76 11.00
C GLN A 67 4.46 4.62 12.22
N ALA A 68 5.25 5.68 12.04
CA ALA A 68 5.65 6.58 13.12
C ALA A 68 4.44 7.34 13.68
N MET A 69 3.58 7.87 12.82
CA MET A 69 2.42 8.69 13.22
C MET A 69 1.40 7.90 14.06
N TYR A 70 1.23 6.60 13.77
CA TYR A 70 0.22 5.75 14.43
C TYR A 70 0.80 4.67 15.33
N ALA A 71 2.09 4.76 15.65
CA ALA A 71 2.83 3.78 16.47
C ALA A 71 2.60 2.34 15.99
N ILE A 72 2.70 2.11 14.66
CA ILE A 72 2.56 0.78 14.05
C ILE A 72 3.96 0.17 13.93
N SER A 73 4.16 -0.96 14.62
CA SER A 73 5.42 -1.69 14.57
C SER A 73 5.65 -2.38 13.22
N ASP A 74 6.90 -2.74 12.92
CA ASP A 74 7.24 -3.53 11.73
C ASP A 74 6.58 -4.91 11.74
N GLU A 75 6.35 -5.48 12.91
CA GLU A 75 5.65 -6.77 13.05
C GLU A 75 4.18 -6.63 12.63
N GLU A 76 3.50 -5.59 13.11
CA GLU A 76 2.11 -5.29 12.74
C GLU A 76 1.96 -4.96 11.27
N ALA A 77 2.86 -4.14 10.71
CA ALA A 77 2.90 -3.82 9.29
C ALA A 77 3.03 -5.11 8.44
N ARG A 78 3.95 -6.01 8.83
CA ARG A 78 4.13 -7.29 8.14
C ARG A 78 2.94 -8.23 8.31
N ALA A 79 2.31 -8.26 9.49
CA ALA A 79 1.12 -9.06 9.73
C ALA A 79 -0.08 -8.58 8.89
N ALA A 80 -0.29 -7.26 8.80
CA ALA A 80 -1.32 -6.66 7.98
C ALA A 80 -1.11 -6.97 6.49
N LEU A 81 0.11 -6.82 5.99
CA LEU A 81 0.46 -7.18 4.61
C LEU A 81 0.18 -8.65 4.29
N ARG A 82 0.46 -9.56 5.22
CA ARG A 82 0.14 -10.99 5.05
C ARG A 82 -1.35 -11.25 5.01
N ARG A 83 -2.14 -10.56 5.86
CA ARG A 83 -3.60 -10.71 5.92
C ARG A 83 -4.30 -10.24 4.64
N GLU A 84 -3.80 -9.17 4.02
CA GLU A 84 -4.38 -8.62 2.79
C GLU A 84 -4.03 -9.43 1.52
N ARG A 85 -3.18 -10.46 1.61
CA ARG A 85 -2.85 -11.31 0.45
C ARG A 85 -3.97 -12.33 0.19
N PRO A 86 -4.53 -12.39 -1.04
CA PRO A 86 -5.45 -13.45 -1.41
C PRO A 86 -4.70 -14.79 -1.46
N GLY A 87 -5.04 -15.71 -0.54
CA GLY A 87 -4.43 -17.05 -0.44
C GLY A 87 -4.07 -17.52 0.98
N GLY A 88 -4.36 -16.74 2.03
CA GLY A 88 -4.16 -17.12 3.43
C GLY A 88 -5.47 -17.11 4.22
N GLY A 89 -6.28 -18.15 4.05
CA GLY A 89 -7.53 -18.40 4.75
C GLY A 89 -8.16 -19.69 4.27
#